data_AF-A0A1G2ZGU8-F1
#
_entry.id   AF-A0A1G2ZGU8-F1
#
_cell.length_a   1.000
_cell.length_b   1.000
_cell.length_c   1.000
_cell.angle_alpha   90.00
_cell.angle_beta   90.00
_cell.angle_gamma   90.00
#
_symmetry.space_group_name_H-M   'P 1'
#
loop_
_entity.id
_entity.type
_entity.pdbx_description
1 polymer ?
#
loop_
_entity_poly.entity_id
_entity_poly.type
_entity_poly.pdbx_seq_one_letter_code
_entity_poly.pdbx_strand_id
1 'polypeptide(L)'
;MRCWLRILLVLTLISGVGVAAWWYSRRGVLSRQWHCYRVASAESFKDAQREIAWFESGPDRPARLTELARKWGTGNRPFDLFLAQHLRDAASSELLRETFSKELGRRDGMLSRWAHYWSYQATSEPDRQIASIRDFFDTLAATEHAQAITWREVLDLQAVFTLAGEPQHAHGLSPENWRQRYRTWQQNRPARFPHLTRPERPFADWPNGHTRDK
;
A
#
# COMPACT_ATOMS: atom_id res chain seq x y z
N MET A 1 -7.41 59.66 -14.91
CA MET A 1 -7.68 58.21 -14.84
C MET A 1 -9.10 58.02 -14.29
N ARG A 2 -10.01 57.39 -15.05
CA ARG A 2 -11.43 57.27 -14.65
C ARG A 2 -11.56 56.40 -13.40
N CYS A 3 -12.39 56.79 -12.41
CA CYS A 3 -12.50 56.12 -11.12
C CYS A 3 -12.82 54.61 -11.22
N TRP A 4 -13.61 54.20 -12.22
CA TRP A 4 -13.93 52.79 -12.45
C TRP A 4 -12.70 51.92 -12.79
N LEU A 5 -11.69 52.51 -13.45
CA LEU A 5 -10.45 51.84 -13.84
C LEU A 5 -9.57 51.54 -12.62
N ARG A 6 -9.61 52.39 -11.60
CA ARG A 6 -8.95 52.17 -10.30
C ARG A 6 -9.63 51.07 -9.51
N ILE A 7 -10.96 51.04 -9.50
CA ILE A 7 -11.75 49.99 -8.82
C ILE A 7 -11.49 48.62 -9.45
N LEU A 8 -11.49 48.53 -10.78
CA LEU A 8 -11.13 47.28 -11.46
C LEU A 8 -9.71 46.83 -11.11
N LEU A 9 -8.72 47.72 -11.19
CA LEU A 9 -7.34 47.39 -10.83
C LEU A 9 -7.21 46.83 -9.40
N VAL A 10 -7.87 47.45 -8.43
CA VAL A 10 -7.87 47.00 -7.04
C VAL A 10 -8.55 45.62 -6.91
N LEU A 11 -9.70 45.41 -7.56
CA LEU A 11 -10.38 44.11 -7.56
C LEU A 11 -9.54 43.01 -8.19
N THR A 12 -8.84 43.28 -9.30
CA THR A 12 -7.93 42.32 -9.93
C THR A 12 -6.76 41.99 -9.03
N LEU A 13 -6.21 42.99 -8.34
CA LEU A 13 -5.08 42.81 -7.42
C LEU A 13 -5.50 41.97 -6.20
N ILE A 14 -6.65 42.29 -5.59
CA ILE A 14 -7.21 41.52 -4.47
C ILE A 14 -7.50 40.08 -4.90
N SER A 15 -8.09 39.89 -6.09
CA SER A 15 -8.35 38.55 -6.64
C SER A 15 -7.05 37.78 -6.87
N GLY A 16 -6.02 38.43 -7.41
CA GLY A 16 -4.70 37.84 -7.62
C GLY A 16 -4.03 37.40 -6.31
N VAL A 17 -4.09 38.25 -5.27
CA VAL A 17 -3.58 37.92 -3.93
C VAL A 17 -4.38 36.77 -3.31
N GLY A 18 -5.71 36.76 -3.47
CA GLY A 18 -6.57 35.68 -2.99
C GLY A 18 -6.25 34.34 -3.65
N VAL A 19 -6.07 34.31 -4.97
CA VAL A 19 -5.67 33.10 -5.72
C VAL A 19 -4.27 32.64 -5.32
N ALA A 20 -3.31 33.56 -5.16
CA ALA A 20 -1.96 33.23 -4.73
C ALA A 20 -1.91 32.65 -3.31
N ALA A 21 -2.65 33.24 -2.36
CA ALA A 21 -2.77 32.74 -1.00
C ALA A 21 -3.46 31.35 -0.98
N TRP A 22 -4.52 31.17 -1.76
CA TRP A 22 -5.18 29.88 -1.91
C TRP A 22 -4.25 28.81 -2.49
N TRP A 23 -3.51 29.13 -3.55
CA TRP A 23 -2.55 28.19 -4.15
C TRP A 23 -1.42 27.85 -3.17
N TYR A 24 -0.88 28.84 -2.47
CA TYR A 24 0.15 28.62 -1.45
C TYR A 24 -0.34 27.66 -0.35
N SER A 25 -1.58 27.84 0.12
CA SER A 25 -2.20 26.95 1.10
C SER A 25 -2.42 25.51 0.57
N ARG A 26 -2.66 25.36 -0.74
CA ARG A 26 -2.94 24.08 -1.41
C ARG A 26 -1.67 23.40 -1.97
N ARG A 27 -0.51 24.06 -1.92
CA ARG A 27 0.74 23.59 -2.55
C ARG A 27 1.12 22.18 -2.12
N GLY A 28 0.94 21.83 -0.85
CA GLY A 28 1.23 20.49 -0.33
C GLY A 28 0.38 19.40 -0.98
N VAL A 29 -0.93 19.64 -1.15
CA VAL A 29 -1.85 18.68 -1.79
C VAL A 29 -1.49 18.51 -3.27
N LEU A 30 -1.25 19.62 -3.97
CA LEU A 30 -0.89 19.57 -5.40
C LEU A 30 0.44 18.85 -5.61
N SER A 31 1.43 19.09 -4.75
CA SER A 31 2.70 18.37 -4.80
C SER A 31 2.52 16.87 -4.60
N ARG A 32 1.70 16.44 -3.62
CA ARG A 32 1.41 15.01 -3.40
C ARG A 32 0.68 14.37 -4.57
N GLN A 33 -0.31 15.06 -5.15
CA GLN A 33 -1.00 14.59 -6.36
C GLN A 33 -0.05 14.47 -7.55
N TRP A 34 0.84 15.45 -7.73
CA TRP A 34 1.86 15.44 -8.77
C TRP A 34 2.82 14.26 -8.62
N HIS A 35 3.33 13.99 -7.42
CA HIS A 35 4.18 12.83 -7.18
C HIS A 35 3.44 11.50 -7.37
N CYS A 36 2.16 11.41 -6.97
CA CYS A 36 1.34 10.23 -7.28
C CYS A 36 1.23 10.02 -8.80
N TYR A 37 1.01 11.10 -9.56
CA TYR A 37 0.99 11.05 -11.02
C TYR A 37 2.34 10.59 -11.60
N ARG A 38 3.46 11.04 -11.05
CA ARG A 38 4.79 10.63 -11.50
C ARG A 38 5.12 9.17 -11.19
N VAL A 39 4.66 8.64 -10.06
CA VAL A 39 4.72 7.18 -9.79
C VAL A 39 3.88 6.44 -10.83
N ALA A 40 2.67 6.92 -11.09
CA ALA A 40 1.73 6.37 -12.07
C ALA A 40 2.24 6.40 -13.52
N SER A 41 3.06 7.40 -13.88
CA SER A 41 3.61 7.60 -15.22
C SER A 41 5.08 7.16 -15.34
N ALA A 42 5.63 6.51 -14.32
CA ALA A 42 7.01 6.05 -14.33
C ALA A 42 7.19 4.95 -15.39
N GLU A 43 8.25 5.06 -16.19
CA GLU A 43 8.57 4.06 -17.22
C GLU A 43 9.22 2.81 -16.63
N SER A 44 9.81 2.93 -15.44
CA SER A 44 10.46 1.83 -14.74
C SER A 44 10.17 1.83 -13.24
N PHE A 45 10.33 0.66 -12.61
CA PHE A 45 10.22 0.54 -11.16
C PHE A 45 11.24 1.42 -10.42
N LYS A 46 12.45 1.58 -10.95
CA LYS A 46 13.48 2.45 -10.37
C LYS A 46 13.05 3.92 -10.36
N ASP A 47 12.37 4.38 -11.41
CA ASP A 47 11.83 5.73 -11.47
C ASP A 47 10.70 5.93 -10.46
N ALA A 48 9.79 4.97 -10.38
CA ALA A 48 8.71 4.97 -9.39
C ALA A 48 9.26 4.97 -7.95
N GLN A 49 10.32 4.18 -7.68
CA GLN A 49 10.96 4.10 -6.37
C GLN A 49 11.54 5.46 -5.93
N ARG A 50 12.15 6.22 -6.84
CA ARG A 50 12.65 7.58 -6.54
C ARG A 50 11.50 8.52 -6.14
N GLU A 51 10.36 8.40 -6.81
CA GLU A 51 9.17 9.20 -6.47
C GLU A 51 8.53 8.76 -5.16
N ILE A 52 8.50 7.46 -4.87
CA ILE A 52 7.99 6.94 -3.58
C ILE A 52 8.90 7.39 -2.42
N ALA A 53 10.22 7.41 -2.60
CA ALA A 53 11.17 7.88 -1.59
C ALA A 53 10.93 9.34 -1.16
N TRP A 54 10.36 10.18 -2.03
CA TRP A 54 9.93 11.53 -1.66
C TRP A 54 8.77 11.54 -0.66
N PHE A 55 7.86 10.56 -0.72
CA PHE A 55 6.80 10.41 0.29
C PHE A 55 7.35 9.91 1.63
N GLU A 56 8.42 9.11 1.59
CA GLU A 56 9.08 8.51 2.76
C GLU A 56 10.07 9.44 3.48
N SER A 57 10.19 10.70 3.03
CA SER A 57 11.13 11.69 3.58
C SER A 57 10.43 13.00 3.96
N GLY A 58 11.11 13.78 4.80
CA GLY A 58 10.63 15.10 5.26
C GLY A 58 9.73 15.08 6.50
N PRO A 59 9.40 16.27 7.03
CA PRO A 59 8.67 16.43 8.30
C PRO A 59 7.19 16.03 8.22
N ASP A 60 6.56 16.14 7.04
CA ASP A 60 5.16 15.78 6.80
C ASP A 60 4.98 14.35 6.25
N ARG A 61 6.01 13.50 6.40
CA ARG A 61 6.03 12.10 5.95
C ARG A 61 4.78 11.30 6.34
N PRO A 62 4.28 11.31 7.60
CA PRO A 62 3.10 10.49 7.95
C PRO A 62 1.85 10.82 7.12
N ALA A 63 1.61 12.12 6.87
CA ALA A 63 0.48 12.57 6.06
C ALA A 63 0.65 12.20 4.58
N ARG A 64 1.88 12.32 4.06
CA ARG A 64 2.24 11.90 2.70
C ARG A 64 2.01 10.41 2.48
N LEU A 65 2.50 9.56 3.39
CA LEU A 65 2.34 8.11 3.29
C LEU A 65 0.88 7.68 3.39
N THR A 66 0.08 8.36 4.22
CA THR A 66 -1.36 8.10 4.30
C THR A 66 -2.05 8.39 2.96
N GLU A 67 -1.68 9.49 2.30
CA GLU A 67 -2.21 9.80 0.96
C GLU A 67 -1.75 8.79 -0.08
N LEU A 68 -0.48 8.40 -0.07
CA LEU A 68 0.08 7.40 -0.97
C LEU A 68 -0.63 6.04 -0.82
N ALA A 69 -0.81 5.55 0.41
CA ALA A 69 -1.50 4.30 0.70
C ALA A 69 -2.99 4.36 0.31
N ARG A 70 -3.67 5.50 0.50
CA ARG A 70 -5.07 5.68 0.07
C ARG A 70 -5.26 5.63 -1.44
N LYS A 71 -4.23 5.99 -2.22
CA LYS A 71 -4.29 5.89 -3.69
C LYS A 71 -4.26 4.45 -4.19
N TRP A 72 -3.82 3.50 -3.37
CA TRP A 72 -3.90 2.08 -3.71
C TRP A 72 -5.31 1.65 -4.10
N GLY A 73 -5.47 1.02 -5.26
CA GLY A 73 -6.76 0.53 -5.76
C GLY A 73 -7.74 1.63 -6.21
N THR A 74 -7.37 2.90 -6.13
CA THR A 74 -8.11 4.04 -6.74
C THR A 74 -7.27 4.79 -7.78
N GLY A 75 -5.96 4.55 -7.80
CA GLY A 75 -5.04 5.08 -8.78
C GLY A 75 -5.09 4.33 -10.11
N ASN A 76 -4.10 4.60 -10.95
CA ASN A 76 -3.91 3.82 -12.16
C ASN A 76 -3.20 2.50 -11.84
N ARG A 77 -3.31 1.53 -12.74
CA ARG A 77 -2.73 0.20 -12.57
C ARG A 77 -1.21 0.19 -12.38
N PRO A 78 -0.41 0.98 -13.13
CA PRO A 78 1.03 1.10 -12.90
C PRO A 78 1.38 1.59 -11.49
N PHE A 79 0.65 2.57 -10.95
CA PHE A 79 0.85 3.06 -9.58
C PHE A 79 0.71 1.94 -8.56
N ASP A 80 -0.37 1.16 -8.65
CA ASP A 80 -0.57 0.00 -7.78
C ASP A 80 0.56 -1.03 -8.00
N LEU A 81 0.97 -1.31 -9.23
CA LEU A 81 2.05 -2.26 -9.45
C LEU A 81 3.36 -1.81 -8.74
N PHE A 82 3.77 -0.57 -8.94
CA PHE A 82 5.01 -0.06 -8.37
C PHE A 82 4.94 0.11 -6.84
N LEU A 83 3.82 0.55 -6.29
CA LEU A 83 3.69 0.68 -4.84
C LEU A 83 3.79 -0.68 -4.14
N ALA A 84 3.19 -1.74 -4.70
CA ALA A 84 3.32 -3.07 -4.09
C ALA A 84 4.66 -3.76 -4.37
N GLN A 85 5.33 -3.45 -5.48
CA GLN A 85 6.73 -3.83 -5.65
C GLN A 85 7.60 -3.18 -4.56
N HIS A 86 7.43 -1.86 -4.33
CA HIS A 86 8.19 -1.13 -3.32
C HIS A 86 7.96 -1.66 -1.91
N LEU A 87 6.71 -1.94 -1.52
CA LEU A 87 6.40 -2.48 -0.18
C LEU A 87 7.15 -3.79 0.16
N ARG A 88 7.48 -4.61 -0.85
CA ARG A 88 8.25 -5.85 -0.69
C ARG A 88 9.76 -5.63 -0.75
N ASP A 89 10.20 -4.54 -1.37
CA ASP A 89 11.60 -4.18 -1.51
C ASP A 89 12.22 -3.79 -0.17
N ALA A 90 13.51 -4.06 0.01
CA ALA A 90 14.23 -3.74 1.24
C ALA A 90 14.29 -2.22 1.52
N ALA A 91 14.21 -1.38 0.48
CA ALA A 91 14.23 0.08 0.61
C ALA A 91 12.94 0.67 1.18
N SER A 92 11.81 -0.06 1.19
CA SER A 92 10.58 0.44 1.81
C SER A 92 10.73 0.56 3.31
N SER A 93 10.32 1.70 3.84
CA SER A 93 10.30 1.95 5.28
C SER A 93 9.23 1.13 5.99
N GLU A 94 9.47 0.81 7.25
CA GLU A 94 8.47 0.19 8.13
C GLU A 94 7.23 1.08 8.30
N LEU A 95 7.40 2.41 8.32
CA LEU A 95 6.27 3.34 8.43
C LEU A 95 5.35 3.27 7.21
N LEU A 96 5.89 3.10 6.00
CA LEU A 96 5.07 2.90 4.80
C LEU A 96 4.31 1.58 4.88
N ARG A 97 4.98 0.48 5.27
CA ARG A 97 4.33 -0.84 5.42
C ARG A 97 3.23 -0.81 6.48
N GLU A 98 3.49 -0.15 7.61
CA GLU A 98 2.50 0.11 8.66
C GLU A 98 1.29 0.87 8.13
N THR A 99 1.55 2.01 7.48
CA THR A 99 0.49 2.88 6.96
C THR A 99 -0.35 2.15 5.93
N PHE A 100 0.29 1.41 5.02
CA PHE A 100 -0.36 0.59 4.02
C PHE A 100 -1.21 -0.52 4.67
N SER A 101 -0.65 -1.30 5.59
CA SER A 101 -1.35 -2.37 6.32
C SER A 101 -2.61 -1.86 7.04
N LYS A 102 -2.52 -0.70 7.68
CA LYS A 102 -3.68 -0.05 8.33
C LYS A 102 -4.75 0.38 7.32
N GLU A 103 -4.36 0.92 6.18
CA GLU A 103 -5.32 1.30 5.13
C GLU A 103 -5.97 0.08 4.45
N LEU A 104 -5.25 -1.04 4.30
CA LEU A 104 -5.84 -2.29 3.79
C LEU A 104 -7.02 -2.75 4.66
N GLY A 105 -6.88 -2.68 5.98
CA GLY A 105 -7.90 -3.10 6.92
C GLY A 105 -9.11 -2.16 7.03
N ARG A 106 -9.02 -0.93 6.48
CA ARG A 106 -10.09 0.08 6.54
C ARG A 106 -11.02 0.10 5.33
N ARG A 107 -10.58 -0.50 4.22
CA ARG A 107 -11.25 -0.36 2.91
C ARG A 107 -11.60 -1.73 2.36
N ASP A 108 -12.86 -1.88 1.98
CA ASP A 108 -13.37 -3.14 1.44
C ASP A 108 -12.60 -3.56 0.17
N GLY A 109 -12.31 -4.86 0.06
CA GLY A 109 -11.62 -5.46 -1.09
C GLY A 109 -10.11 -5.17 -1.18
N MET A 110 -9.55 -4.29 -0.35
CA MET A 110 -8.11 -3.97 -0.42
C MET A 110 -7.22 -5.13 0.04
N LEU A 111 -7.62 -5.84 1.10
CA LEU A 111 -6.94 -7.06 1.55
C LEU A 111 -6.92 -8.12 0.45
N SER A 112 -8.05 -8.36 -0.22
CA SER A 112 -8.14 -9.31 -1.34
C SER A 112 -7.25 -8.89 -2.52
N ARG A 113 -7.20 -7.59 -2.84
CA ARG A 113 -6.30 -7.07 -3.88
C ARG A 113 -4.83 -7.26 -3.52
N TRP A 114 -4.46 -7.03 -2.26
CA TRP A 114 -3.11 -7.29 -1.76
C TRP A 114 -2.75 -8.78 -1.83
N ALA A 115 -3.64 -9.65 -1.35
CA ALA A 115 -3.49 -11.10 -1.40
C ALA A 115 -3.34 -11.63 -2.83
N HIS A 116 -4.10 -11.10 -3.79
CA HIS A 116 -3.97 -11.42 -5.21
C HIS A 116 -2.57 -11.10 -5.73
N TYR A 117 -2.10 -9.87 -5.48
CA TYR A 117 -0.77 -9.44 -5.91
C TYR A 117 0.35 -10.24 -5.23
N TRP A 118 0.19 -10.52 -3.94
CA TRP A 118 1.11 -11.34 -3.17
C TRP A 118 1.27 -12.73 -3.81
N SER A 119 0.15 -13.37 -4.17
CA SER A 119 0.15 -14.66 -4.88
C SER A 119 0.78 -14.57 -6.27
N TYR A 120 0.51 -13.51 -7.03
CA TYR A 120 1.13 -13.28 -8.35
C TYR A 120 2.66 -13.22 -8.26
N GLN A 121 3.19 -12.58 -7.22
CA GLN A 121 4.63 -12.43 -7.01
C GLN A 121 5.28 -13.57 -6.23
N ALA A 122 4.53 -14.61 -5.86
CA ALA A 122 5.07 -15.75 -5.13
C ALA A 122 6.19 -16.42 -5.94
N THR A 123 7.33 -16.70 -5.30
CA THR A 123 8.49 -17.32 -5.99
C THR A 123 8.22 -18.80 -6.30
N SER A 124 7.54 -19.48 -5.38
CA SER A 124 7.03 -20.84 -5.52
C SER A 124 5.51 -20.84 -5.71
N GLU A 125 4.91 -22.01 -5.93
CA GLU A 125 3.44 -22.14 -5.89
C GLU A 125 2.90 -21.52 -4.59
N PRO A 126 1.83 -20.71 -4.64
CA PRO A 126 1.33 -19.98 -3.48
C PRO A 126 1.14 -20.86 -2.24
N ASP A 127 0.63 -22.09 -2.42
CA ASP A 127 0.47 -23.07 -1.33
C ASP A 127 1.78 -23.38 -0.60
N ARG A 128 2.87 -23.57 -1.35
CA ARG A 128 4.19 -23.87 -0.78
C ARG A 128 4.75 -22.66 -0.04
N GLN A 129 4.54 -21.46 -0.57
CA GLN A 129 4.99 -20.25 0.10
C GLN A 129 4.19 -19.96 1.38
N ILE A 130 2.88 -20.22 1.36
CA ILE A 130 2.02 -20.15 2.56
C ILE A 130 2.48 -21.15 3.60
N ALA A 131 2.78 -22.39 3.21
CA ALA A 131 3.33 -23.40 4.13
C ALA A 131 4.64 -22.92 4.77
N SER A 132 5.59 -22.40 3.99
CA SER A 132 6.86 -21.87 4.52
C SER A 132 6.67 -20.71 5.49
N ILE A 133 5.74 -19.78 5.21
CA ILE A 133 5.42 -18.68 6.11
C ILE A 133 4.78 -19.19 7.39
N ARG A 134 3.90 -20.19 7.30
CA ARG A 134 3.31 -20.82 8.48
C ARG A 134 4.36 -21.49 9.34
N ASP A 135 5.28 -22.26 8.76
CA ASP A 135 6.35 -22.92 9.53
C ASP A 135 7.23 -21.90 10.27
N PHE A 136 7.50 -20.75 9.63
CA PHE A 136 8.16 -19.61 10.27
C PHE A 136 7.36 -19.06 11.47
N PHE A 137 6.07 -18.76 11.27
CA PHE A 137 5.22 -18.25 12.36
C PHE A 137 4.91 -19.29 13.45
N ASP A 138 4.92 -20.58 13.13
CA ASP A 138 4.79 -21.68 14.11
C ASP A 138 6.00 -21.70 15.03
N THR A 139 7.20 -21.57 14.44
CA THR A 139 8.45 -21.45 15.18
C THR A 139 8.45 -20.21 16.08
N LEU A 140 8.08 -19.05 15.53
CA LEU A 140 7.97 -17.80 16.32
C LEU A 140 6.88 -17.86 17.39
N ALA A 141 5.76 -18.53 17.14
CA ALA A 141 4.66 -18.63 18.11
C ALA A 141 4.98 -19.60 19.24
N ALA A 142 5.94 -20.52 19.05
CA ALA A 142 6.39 -21.49 20.05
C ALA A 142 7.41 -20.93 21.05
N THR A 143 8.11 -19.84 20.73
CA THR A 143 9.09 -19.23 21.65
C THR A 143 8.42 -18.64 22.89
N GLU A 144 9.06 -18.69 24.07
CA GLU A 144 8.45 -18.17 25.30
C GLU A 144 8.21 -16.65 25.24
N HIS A 145 9.16 -15.90 24.67
CA HIS A 145 9.05 -14.45 24.53
C HIS A 145 8.31 -14.05 23.26
N ALA A 146 7.29 -13.20 23.39
CA ALA A 146 6.60 -12.62 22.26
C ALA A 146 7.54 -11.66 21.52
N GLN A 147 8.16 -12.13 20.46
CA GLN A 147 8.93 -11.28 19.56
C GLN A 147 7.95 -10.47 18.69
N ALA A 148 8.14 -9.15 18.65
CA ALA A 148 7.45 -8.29 17.71
C ALA A 148 7.93 -8.63 16.29
N ILE A 149 7.00 -8.80 15.36
CA ILE A 149 7.29 -8.99 13.95
C ILE A 149 7.33 -7.64 13.24
N THR A 150 8.04 -7.57 12.14
CA THR A 150 8.08 -6.39 11.26
C THR A 150 6.73 -6.19 10.56
N TRP A 151 6.47 -4.97 10.07
CA TRP A 151 5.29 -4.70 9.25
C TRP A 151 5.33 -5.41 7.90
N ARG A 152 6.52 -5.78 7.41
CA ARG A 152 6.65 -6.69 6.26
C ARG A 152 6.01 -8.05 6.55
N GLU A 153 6.36 -8.65 7.68
CA GLU A 153 5.80 -9.93 8.12
C GLU A 153 4.30 -9.82 8.42
N VAL A 154 3.83 -8.68 8.95
CA VAL A 154 2.39 -8.40 9.08
C VAL A 154 1.70 -8.43 7.71
N LEU A 155 2.26 -7.79 6.68
CA LEU A 155 1.67 -7.78 5.34
C LEU A 155 1.62 -9.19 4.71
N ASP A 156 2.66 -10.00 4.92
CA ASP A 156 2.68 -11.40 4.50
C ASP A 156 1.57 -12.20 5.23
N LEU A 157 1.42 -12.01 6.54
CA LEU A 157 0.41 -12.71 7.32
C LEU A 157 -1.02 -12.26 6.98
N GLN A 158 -1.23 -10.98 6.68
CA GLN A 158 -2.51 -10.47 6.17
C GLN A 158 -2.89 -11.13 4.84
N ALA A 159 -1.93 -11.33 3.93
CA ALA A 159 -2.17 -12.05 2.68
C ALA A 159 -2.55 -13.51 2.96
N VAL A 160 -1.80 -14.21 3.83
CA VAL A 160 -2.09 -15.61 4.21
C VAL A 160 -3.49 -15.76 4.77
N PHE A 161 -3.90 -14.94 5.75
CA PHE A 161 -5.25 -15.01 6.32
C PHE A 161 -6.33 -14.76 5.28
N THR A 162 -6.12 -13.79 4.38
CA THR A 162 -7.08 -13.49 3.31
C THR A 162 -7.21 -14.66 2.33
N LEU A 163 -6.08 -15.26 1.93
CA LEU A 163 -6.05 -16.42 1.05
C LEU A 163 -6.60 -17.70 1.69
N ALA A 164 -6.54 -17.79 3.03
CA ALA A 164 -7.14 -18.86 3.81
C ALA A 164 -8.67 -18.77 3.91
N GLY A 165 -9.27 -17.68 3.42
CA GLY A 165 -10.70 -17.42 3.58
C GLY A 165 -11.09 -16.81 4.93
N GLU A 166 -10.11 -16.35 5.72
CA GLU A 166 -10.31 -15.83 7.08
C GLU A 166 -9.84 -14.36 7.22
N PRO A 167 -10.32 -13.42 6.38
CA PRO A 167 -9.83 -12.04 6.35
C PRO A 167 -10.05 -11.28 7.66
N GLN A 168 -10.98 -11.69 8.52
CA GLN A 168 -11.20 -11.08 9.84
C GLN A 168 -9.95 -11.13 10.73
N HIS A 169 -9.08 -12.12 10.54
CA HIS A 169 -7.81 -12.20 11.26
C HIS A 169 -6.77 -11.20 10.72
N ALA A 170 -6.88 -10.79 9.44
CA ALA A 170 -6.02 -9.78 8.82
C ALA A 170 -6.40 -8.33 9.20
N HIS A 171 -7.69 -8.05 9.44
CA HIS A 171 -8.17 -6.72 9.80
C HIS A 171 -7.58 -6.25 11.14
N GLY A 172 -6.83 -5.15 11.12
CA GLY A 172 -6.19 -4.58 12.31
C GLY A 172 -5.05 -5.44 12.88
N LEU A 173 -4.48 -6.34 12.06
CA LEU A 173 -3.26 -7.07 12.41
C LEU A 173 -2.11 -6.09 12.64
N SER A 174 -1.32 -6.32 13.68
CA SER A 174 -0.17 -5.48 14.03
C SER A 174 0.96 -6.32 14.66
N PRO A 175 2.19 -5.77 14.75
CA PRO A 175 3.32 -6.41 15.43
C PRO A 175 3.08 -6.84 16.87
N GLU A 176 2.10 -6.24 17.56
CA GLU A 176 1.80 -6.51 18.96
C GLU A 176 0.73 -7.59 19.14
N ASN A 177 -0.19 -7.71 18.19
CA ASN A 177 -1.36 -8.60 18.31
C ASN A 177 -1.29 -9.85 17.41
N TRP A 178 -0.26 -9.97 16.56
CA TRP A 178 -0.17 -11.05 15.57
C TRP A 178 -0.22 -12.44 16.21
N ARG A 179 0.46 -12.65 17.34
CA ARG A 179 0.63 -13.97 17.93
C ARG A 179 -0.69 -14.56 18.38
N GLN A 180 -1.52 -13.75 19.03
CA GLN A 180 -2.85 -14.16 19.47
C GLN A 180 -3.73 -14.48 18.26
N ARG A 181 -3.76 -13.58 17.26
CA ARG A 181 -4.57 -13.77 16.04
C ARG A 181 -4.16 -15.02 15.27
N TYR A 182 -2.85 -15.24 15.14
CA TYR A 182 -2.29 -16.42 14.51
C TYR A 182 -2.73 -17.70 15.21
N ARG A 183 -2.57 -17.79 16.54
CA ARG A 183 -3.00 -18.97 17.32
C ARG A 183 -4.50 -19.24 17.21
N THR A 184 -5.33 -18.20 17.30
CA THR A 184 -6.79 -18.35 17.13
C THR A 184 -7.13 -18.90 15.74
N TRP A 185 -6.49 -18.37 14.69
CA TRP A 185 -6.66 -18.90 13.35
C TRP A 185 -6.21 -20.36 13.25
N GLN A 186 -5.08 -20.73 13.84
CA GLN A 186 -4.59 -22.11 13.80
C GLN A 186 -5.52 -23.13 14.46
N GLN A 187 -6.22 -22.76 15.52
CA GLN A 187 -7.17 -23.63 16.21
C GLN A 187 -8.43 -23.89 15.38
N ASN A 188 -8.83 -22.91 14.56
CA ASN A 188 -10.07 -22.94 13.79
C ASN A 188 -9.86 -23.33 12.31
N ARG A 189 -8.62 -23.50 11.86
CA ARG A 189 -8.32 -23.70 10.44
C ARG A 189 -8.81 -25.05 9.93
N PRO A 190 -9.20 -25.15 8.65
CA PRO A 190 -9.44 -26.43 8.00
C PRO A 190 -8.14 -27.27 7.95
N ALA A 191 -8.28 -28.59 8.09
CA ALA A 191 -7.16 -29.53 8.06
C ALA A 191 -6.36 -29.46 6.74
N ARG A 192 -7.01 -29.04 5.65
CA ARG A 192 -6.40 -28.87 4.34
C ARG A 192 -6.65 -27.45 3.83
N PHE A 193 -5.58 -26.78 3.43
CA PHE A 193 -5.65 -25.48 2.77
C PHE A 193 -6.20 -25.66 1.33
N PRO A 194 -7.05 -24.76 0.82
CA PRO A 194 -7.47 -24.81 -0.57
C PRO A 194 -6.25 -24.67 -1.49
N HIS A 195 -6.26 -25.38 -2.63
CA HIS A 195 -5.21 -25.22 -3.62
C HIS A 195 -5.32 -23.85 -4.27
N LEU A 196 -4.26 -23.06 -4.21
CA LEU A 196 -4.20 -21.73 -4.81
C LEU A 196 -3.33 -21.74 -6.05
N THR A 197 -3.94 -21.38 -7.17
CA THR A 197 -3.23 -21.15 -8.42
C THR A 197 -2.63 -19.75 -8.43
N ARG A 198 -1.36 -19.64 -8.82
CA ARG A 198 -0.72 -18.34 -9.05
C ARG A 198 -1.51 -17.56 -10.14
N PRO A 199 -1.97 -16.33 -9.86
CA PRO A 199 -2.58 -15.50 -10.89
C PRO A 199 -1.60 -15.22 -12.04
N GLU A 200 -2.10 -15.14 -13.26
CA GLU A 200 -1.28 -14.78 -14.43
C GLU A 200 -0.90 -13.28 -14.46
N ARG A 201 -1.59 -12.46 -13.67
CA ARG A 201 -1.51 -11.00 -13.70
C ARG A 201 -1.44 -10.40 -12.30
N PRO A 202 -0.81 -9.22 -12.16
CA PRO A 202 -0.62 -8.58 -10.85
C PRO A 202 -1.93 -8.21 -10.17
N PHE A 203 -2.97 -7.85 -10.92
CA PHE A 203 -4.30 -7.55 -10.39
C PHE A 203 -5.39 -8.12 -11.31
N ALA A 204 -6.55 -8.43 -10.75
CA ALA A 204 -7.69 -8.99 -11.48
C ALA A 204 -8.24 -8.05 -12.58
N ASP A 205 -8.14 -6.74 -12.39
CA ASP A 205 -8.63 -5.72 -13.32
C ASP A 205 -7.63 -5.38 -14.44
N TRP A 206 -6.48 -6.09 -14.53
CA TRP A 206 -5.46 -5.83 -15.54
C TRP A 206 -5.87 -6.35 -16.92
N PRO A 207 -5.70 -5.58 -18.02
CA PRO A 207 -6.11 -6.00 -19.36
C PRO A 207 -5.38 -7.27 -19.83
N ASN A 208 -6.07 -8.09 -20.64
CA ASN A 208 -5.50 -9.25 -21.31
C ASN A 208 -4.40 -8.76 -22.28
N GLY A 209 -3.14 -9.21 -22.14
CA GLY A 209 -2.09 -8.96 -23.14
C GLY A 209 -0.73 -8.43 -22.64
N HIS A 210 -0.60 -8.10 -21.36
CA HIS A 210 0.71 -7.76 -20.75
C HIS A 210 1.16 -8.88 -19.82
N THR A 211 1.67 -9.95 -20.42
CA THR A 211 2.45 -10.98 -19.72
C THR A 211 3.80 -10.41 -19.30
N ARG A 212 4.35 -10.93 -18.19
CA ARG A 212 5.72 -10.68 -17.70
C ARG A 212 6.72 -10.61 -18.86
N ASP A 213 7.14 -9.40 -19.25
CA ASP A 213 8.47 -9.25 -19.83
C ASP A 213 9.44 -9.55 -18.67
N LYS A 214 10.17 -10.66 -18.84
CA LYS A 214 11.11 -11.21 -17.87
C LYS A 214 12.36 -10.37 -17.78
#